data_AF-A0A3N5NJJ5-F1
#
_entry.id   AF-A0A3N5NJJ5-F1
#
_cell.length_a   1.000
_cell.length_b   1.000
_cell.length_c   1.000
_cell.angle_alpha   90.00
_cell.angle_beta   90.00
_cell.angle_gamma   90.00
#
_symmetry.space_group_name_H-M   'P 1'
#
loop_
_entity.id
_entity.type
_entity.pdbx_description
1 polymer ?
#
loop_
_entity_poly.entity_id
_entity_poly.type
_entity_poly.pdbx_seq_one_letter_code
_entity_poly.pdbx_strand_id
1 'polypeptide(L)'
;MATREEFLQHLWTVVINPVFGDAALDNIISNCRRDPVGPFGDTGPAIERMLAAGIVRRDLGLVLRLVAYEAVFGTLYALSEPGLNQDEDASTLYEELLMADPSAMEGRPGSADAAPD
;
A
#
# COMPACT_ATOMS: atom_id res chain seq x y z
N MET A 1 15.75 -17.27 12.12
CA MET A 1 14.37 -17.17 11.64
C MET A 1 13.59 -16.40 12.69
N ALA A 2 12.77 -15.42 12.28
CA ALA A 2 11.89 -14.74 13.23
C ALA A 2 10.78 -15.70 13.70
N THR A 3 10.33 -15.57 14.94
CA THR A 3 9.15 -16.30 15.43
C THR A 3 7.86 -15.75 14.82
N ARG A 4 6.75 -16.48 14.97
CA ARG A 4 5.43 -16.01 14.54
C ARG A 4 5.07 -14.69 15.23
N GLU A 5 5.35 -14.58 16.51
CA GLU A 5 5.09 -13.38 17.32
C GLU A 5 5.95 -12.20 16.85
N GLU A 6 7.23 -12.42 16.56
CA GLU A 6 8.13 -11.39 16.02
C GLU A 6 7.68 -10.91 14.64
N PHE A 7 7.20 -11.82 13.78
CA PHE A 7 6.67 -11.47 12.47
C PHE A 7 5.37 -10.66 12.58
N LEU A 8 4.42 -11.08 13.43
CA LEU A 8 3.20 -10.32 13.69
C LEU A 8 3.51 -8.91 14.24
N GLN A 9 4.47 -8.82 15.17
CA GLN A 9 4.91 -7.54 15.69
C GLN A 9 5.50 -6.66 14.59
N HIS A 10 6.34 -7.22 13.71
CA HIS A 10 6.93 -6.52 12.57
C HIS A 10 5.85 -5.97 11.62
N LEU A 11 4.85 -6.79 11.25
CA LEU A 11 3.75 -6.35 10.39
C LEU A 11 3.01 -5.14 10.99
N TRP A 12 2.74 -5.17 12.29
CA TRP A 12 2.09 -4.05 12.98
C TRP A 12 2.96 -2.80 13.06
N THR A 13 4.24 -2.92 13.41
CA THR A 13 5.09 -1.75 13.70
C THR A 13 5.76 -1.16 12.47
N VAL A 14 6.03 -1.97 11.45
CA VAL A 14 6.81 -1.57 10.27
C VAL A 14 5.93 -1.40 9.02
N VAL A 15 4.79 -2.09 8.94
CA VAL A 15 3.92 -2.03 7.76
C VAL A 15 2.63 -1.26 8.04
N ILE A 16 1.88 -1.66 9.07
CA ILE A 16 0.51 -1.14 9.30
C ILE A 16 0.49 0.20 10.04
N ASN A 17 1.16 0.33 11.19
CA ASN A 17 1.09 1.56 11.98
C ASN A 17 1.87 2.75 11.38
N PRO A 18 2.94 2.59 10.59
CA PRO A 18 3.66 3.75 10.05
C PRO A 18 2.82 4.68 9.17
N VAL A 19 1.83 4.17 8.43
CA VAL A 19 0.95 5.02 7.59
C VAL A 19 0.01 5.90 8.43
N PHE A 20 -0.10 5.62 9.73
CA PHE A 20 -0.93 6.34 10.69
C PHE A 20 -0.18 7.44 11.45
N GLY A 21 1.15 7.48 11.36
CA GLY A 21 1.97 8.46 12.09
C GLY A 21 1.76 9.90 11.60
N ASP A 22 2.05 10.88 12.46
CA ASP A 22 1.81 12.31 12.19
C ASP A 22 2.50 12.82 10.92
N ALA A 23 3.67 12.26 10.59
CA ALA A 23 4.45 12.62 9.41
C ALA A 23 4.14 11.77 8.17
N ALA A 24 3.26 10.76 8.26
CA ALA A 24 3.04 9.80 7.18
C ALA A 24 2.51 10.46 5.91
N LEU A 25 1.50 11.32 6.05
CA LEU A 25 0.92 12.05 4.92
C LEU A 25 1.93 12.98 4.26
N ASP A 26 2.72 13.71 5.05
CA ASP A 26 3.74 14.62 4.54
C ASP A 26 4.84 13.85 3.79
N ASN A 27 5.21 12.66 4.26
CA ASN A 27 6.17 11.78 3.58
C ASN A 27 5.61 11.27 2.24
N ILE A 28 4.34 10.83 2.20
CA ILE A 28 3.69 10.40 0.94
C ILE A 28 3.67 11.56 -0.06
N ILE A 29 3.20 12.74 0.36
CA ILE A 29 3.17 13.93 -0.49
C ILE A 29 4.58 14.27 -1.02
N SER A 30 5.57 14.29 -0.13
CA SER A 30 6.96 14.59 -0.49
C SER A 30 7.53 13.57 -1.49
N ASN A 31 7.24 12.28 -1.32
CA ASN A 31 7.67 11.24 -2.24
C ASN A 31 7.01 11.37 -3.62
N CYS A 32 5.68 11.53 -3.68
CA CYS A 32 4.97 11.75 -4.94
C CYS A 32 5.42 13.03 -5.65
N ARG A 33 5.77 14.09 -4.92
CA ARG A 33 6.31 15.33 -5.52
C ARG A 33 7.70 15.13 -6.15
N ARG A 34 8.51 14.20 -5.64
CA ARG A 34 9.84 13.89 -6.19
C ARG A 34 9.74 13.11 -7.50
N ASP A 35 8.74 12.24 -7.63
CA ASP A 35 8.46 11.48 -8.84
C ASP A 35 6.95 11.49 -9.16
N PRO A 36 6.46 12.58 -9.78
CA PRO A 36 5.03 12.75 -10.02
C PRO A 36 4.47 11.85 -11.13
N VAL A 37 5.34 11.22 -11.93
CA VAL A 37 4.95 10.31 -13.02
C VAL A 37 5.24 8.85 -12.70
N GLY A 38 5.90 8.59 -11.57
CA GLY A 38 6.16 7.25 -11.06
C GLY A 38 4.91 6.56 -10.49
N PRO A 39 5.06 5.30 -10.06
CA PRO A 39 3.98 4.53 -9.47
C PRO A 39 3.28 5.30 -8.34
N PHE A 40 1.96 5.40 -8.43
CA PHE A 40 1.06 6.08 -7.49
C PHE A 40 1.37 7.58 -7.29
N GLY A 41 2.03 8.23 -8.26
CA GLY A 41 2.44 9.64 -8.20
C GLY A 41 1.28 10.65 -8.03
N ASP A 42 0.06 10.25 -8.36
CA ASP A 42 -1.17 11.04 -8.18
C ASP A 42 -1.73 11.03 -6.75
N THR A 43 -1.25 10.12 -5.89
CA THR A 43 -1.67 10.00 -4.48
C THR A 43 -1.34 11.26 -3.69
N GLY A 44 -0.13 11.82 -3.86
CA GLY A 44 0.28 13.06 -3.18
C GLY A 44 -0.66 14.24 -3.47
N PRO A 45 -0.88 14.61 -4.75
CA PRO A 45 -1.87 15.61 -5.13
C PRO A 45 -3.29 15.31 -4.63
N ALA A 46 -3.71 14.04 -4.58
CA ALA A 46 -5.02 13.67 -4.04
C ALA A 46 -5.14 13.97 -2.54
N ILE A 47 -4.13 13.61 -1.75
CA ILE A 47 -4.06 13.92 -0.32
C ILE A 47 -4.08 15.44 -0.09
N GLU A 48 -3.33 16.21 -0.87
CA GLU A 48 -3.32 17.68 -0.76
C GLU A 48 -4.71 18.29 -0.99
N ARG A 49 -5.44 17.81 -2.01
CA ARG A 49 -6.82 18.24 -2.26
C ARG A 49 -7.74 17.91 -1.09
N MET A 50 -7.62 16.70 -0.51
CA MET A 50 -8.40 16.29 0.66
C MET A 50 -8.15 17.21 1.87
N LEU A 51 -6.88 17.52 2.16
CA LEU A 51 -6.51 18.41 3.26
C LEU A 51 -7.00 19.85 3.00
N ALA A 52 -6.87 20.36 1.78
CA ALA A 52 -7.37 21.68 1.39
C ALA A 52 -8.90 21.78 1.51
N ALA A 53 -9.62 20.67 1.31
CA ALA A 53 -11.06 20.57 1.54
C ALA A 53 -11.46 20.48 3.02
N GLY A 54 -10.50 20.46 3.95
CA GLY A 54 -10.75 20.45 5.39
C GLY A 54 -10.85 19.07 6.02
N ILE A 55 -10.50 17.99 5.31
CA ILE A 55 -10.42 16.65 5.91
C ILE A 55 -9.33 16.65 6.98
N VAL A 56 -9.69 16.15 8.17
CA VAL A 56 -8.76 16.08 9.30
C VAL A 56 -7.71 15.01 9.01
N ARG A 57 -6.44 15.37 9.15
CA ARG A 57 -5.29 14.45 8.98
C ARG A 57 -5.46 13.12 9.71
N ARG A 58 -5.97 13.20 10.94
CA ARG A 58 -6.23 12.06 11.82
C ARG A 58 -7.24 11.06 11.24
N ASP A 59 -8.24 11.54 10.52
CA ASP A 59 -9.28 10.71 9.92
C ASP A 59 -8.74 10.03 8.66
N LEU A 60 -8.00 10.77 7.83
CA LEU A 60 -7.32 10.18 6.68
C LEU A 60 -6.31 9.09 7.12
N GLY A 61 -5.59 9.33 8.21
CA GLY A 61 -4.72 8.32 8.83
C GLY A 61 -5.48 7.05 9.24
N LEU A 62 -6.70 7.14 9.78
CA LEU A 62 -7.50 5.95 10.12
C LEU A 62 -7.80 5.11 8.89
N VAL A 63 -8.21 5.77 7.80
CA VAL A 63 -8.51 5.09 6.54
C VAL A 63 -7.27 4.41 5.99
N LEU A 64 -6.13 5.10 5.95
CA LEU A 64 -4.87 4.50 5.49
C LEU A 64 -4.43 3.31 6.35
N ARG A 65 -4.58 3.41 7.68
CA ARG A 65 -4.25 2.30 8.60
C ARG A 65 -5.14 1.08 8.37
N LEU A 66 -6.43 1.30 8.12
CA LEU A 66 -7.37 0.22 7.76
C LEU A 66 -6.95 -0.44 6.45
N VAL A 67 -6.69 0.36 5.40
CA VAL A 67 -6.26 -0.16 4.10
C VAL A 67 -4.96 -0.97 4.21
N ALA A 68 -3.98 -0.48 4.99
CA ALA A 68 -2.74 -1.20 5.22
C ALA A 68 -2.97 -2.53 5.97
N TYR A 69 -3.86 -2.54 6.98
CA TYR A 69 -4.25 -3.77 7.67
C TYR A 69 -4.92 -4.77 6.72
N GLU A 70 -5.91 -4.33 5.96
CA GLU A 70 -6.64 -5.17 5.00
C GLU A 70 -5.71 -5.74 3.91
N ALA A 71 -4.77 -4.93 3.40
CA ALA A 71 -3.79 -5.39 2.42
C ALA A 71 -2.88 -6.49 3.00
N VAL A 72 -2.37 -6.30 4.23
CA VAL A 72 -1.54 -7.31 4.91
C VAL A 72 -2.36 -8.57 5.20
N PHE A 73 -3.56 -8.42 5.76
CA PHE A 73 -4.43 -9.55 6.08
C PHE A 73 -4.82 -10.34 4.82
N GLY A 74 -5.31 -9.64 3.79
CA GLY A 74 -5.74 -10.24 2.53
C GLY A 74 -4.59 -10.98 1.83
N THR A 75 -3.37 -10.43 1.87
CA THR A 75 -2.18 -11.13 1.34
C THR A 75 -1.88 -12.40 2.11
N LEU A 76 -1.82 -12.35 3.45
CA LEU A 76 -1.57 -13.53 4.28
C LEU A 76 -2.65 -14.60 4.11
N TYR A 77 -3.90 -14.17 3.96
CA TYR A 77 -5.03 -15.06 3.73
C TYR A 77 -4.95 -15.71 2.35
N ALA A 78 -4.69 -14.94 1.29
CA ALA A 78 -4.51 -15.47 -0.06
C ALA A 78 -3.38 -16.50 -0.12
N LEU A 79 -2.25 -16.27 0.56
CA LEU A 79 -1.16 -17.24 0.65
C LEU A 79 -1.54 -18.55 1.37
N SER A 80 -2.62 -18.55 2.15
CA SER A 80 -3.13 -19.75 2.82
C SER A 80 -4.14 -20.53 1.98
N GLU A 81 -4.61 -19.97 0.86
CA GLU A 81 -5.63 -20.59 0.01
C GLU A 81 -5.09 -21.85 -0.70
N PRO A 82 -5.89 -22.93 -0.81
CA PRO A 82 -5.45 -24.21 -1.39
C PRO A 82 -5.07 -24.18 -2.88
N GLY A 83 -5.36 -23.07 -3.58
CA GLY A 83 -5.10 -22.90 -5.01
C GLY A 83 -3.71 -22.34 -5.33
N LEU A 84 -3.00 -21.79 -4.35
CA LEU A 84 -1.58 -21.44 -4.48
C LEU A 84 -0.74 -22.67 -4.17
N ASN A 85 0.21 -22.97 -5.05
CA ASN A 85 1.16 -24.04 -4.80
C ASN A 85 1.98 -23.67 -3.56
N GLN A 86 1.75 -24.36 -2.44
CA GLN A 86 2.44 -24.07 -1.16
C GLN A 86 3.95 -24.31 -1.24
N ASP A 87 4.42 -24.99 -2.30
CA ASP A 87 5.83 -25.20 -2.60
C ASP A 87 6.43 -24.07 -3.45
N GLU A 88 5.63 -23.16 -4.01
CA GLU A 88 6.14 -21.97 -4.69
C GLU A 88 6.58 -20.91 -3.69
N ASP A 89 7.77 -20.36 -3.96
CA ASP A 89 8.38 -19.36 -3.10
C ASP A 89 7.69 -18.01 -3.26
N ALA A 90 6.86 -17.64 -2.28
CA ALA A 90 6.22 -16.33 -2.22
C ALA A 90 7.21 -15.18 -1.95
N SER A 91 8.48 -15.47 -1.64
CA SER A 91 9.45 -14.45 -1.23
C SER A 91 9.80 -13.45 -2.34
N THR A 92 9.58 -13.78 -3.62
CA THR A 92 9.88 -12.89 -4.76
C THR A 92 8.65 -12.18 -5.33
N LEU A 93 7.43 -12.48 -4.86
CA LEU A 93 6.19 -11.91 -5.41
C LEU A 93 6.15 -10.38 -5.38
N TYR A 94 6.83 -9.77 -4.39
CA TYR A 94 6.91 -8.31 -4.28
C TYR A 94 7.64 -7.65 -5.47
N GLU A 95 8.50 -8.38 -6.17
CA GLU A 95 9.24 -7.89 -7.35
C GLU A 95 8.34 -7.83 -8.59
N GLU A 96 7.39 -8.75 -8.69
CA GLU A 96 6.50 -8.90 -9.85
C GLU A 96 5.18 -8.13 -9.68
N LEU A 97 4.76 -7.86 -8.44
CA LEU A 97 3.45 -7.29 -8.11
C LEU A 97 3.13 -6.03 -8.91
N LEU A 98 4.08 -5.10 -9.02
CA LEU A 98 3.86 -3.84 -9.73
C LEU A 98 3.78 -4.04 -11.24
N MET A 99 4.58 -4.97 -11.79
CA MET A 99 4.59 -5.30 -13.21
C MET A 99 3.33 -6.06 -13.63
N ALA A 100 2.71 -6.76 -12.68
CA ALA A 100 1.45 -7.47 -12.85
C ALA A 100 0.21 -6.55 -12.75
N ASP A 101 0.40 -5.22 -12.65
CA ASP A 101 -0.70 -4.26 -12.68
C ASP A 101 -1.60 -4.48 -13.92
N PRO A 102 -2.90 -4.78 -13.74
CA PRO A 102 -3.80 -5.11 -14.84
C PRO A 102 -4.04 -3.94 -15.80
N SER A 103 -3.76 -2.70 -15.40
CA SER A 103 -3.81 -1.54 -16.29
C SER A 103 -2.63 -1.47 -17.27
N ALA A 104 -1.59 -2.30 -17.06
CA ALA A 104 -0.29 -2.24 -17.74
C ALA A 104 0.45 -0.89 -17.61
N MET A 105 0.05 -0.05 -16.66
CA MET A 105 0.66 1.26 -16.42
C MET A 105 1.67 1.24 -15.25
N GLU A 106 1.81 0.11 -14.55
CA GLU A 106 2.70 -0.09 -13.41
C GLU A 106 2.39 0.92 -12.29
N GLY A 107 1.11 1.08 -11.98
CA GLY A 107 0.60 1.98 -10.94
C GLY A 107 0.76 3.46 -11.24
N ARG A 108 1.29 3.86 -12.40
CA ARG A 108 1.47 5.28 -12.76
C ARG A 108 0.14 6.05 -12.77
N PRO A 109 0.17 7.40 -12.69
CA PRO A 109 -1.04 8.21 -12.67
C PRO A 109 -2.02 7.85 -13.80
N GLY A 110 -3.29 7.66 -13.44
CA GLY A 110 -4.35 7.21 -14.36
C GLY A 110 -4.51 5.68 -14.47
N SER A 111 -3.63 4.89 -13.87
CA SER A 111 -3.76 3.42 -13.79
C SER A 111 -5.07 2.97 -13.16
N ALA A 112 -5.55 3.68 -12.14
CA ALA A 112 -6.82 3.39 -11.47
C ALA A 112 -8.04 3.49 -12.40
N ASP A 113 -8.04 4.43 -13.36
CA ASP A 113 -9.13 4.60 -14.32
C ASP A 113 -9.01 3.63 -15.52
N ALA A 114 -7.81 3.10 -15.75
CA ALA A 114 -7.50 2.19 -16.84
C ALA A 114 -7.61 0.71 -16.45
N ALA A 115 -7.66 0.40 -15.14
CA ALA A 115 -7.86 -0.95 -14.64
C ALA A 115 -9.26 -1.48 -15.04
N PRO A 116 -9.39 -2.75 -15.45
CA PRO A 116 -10.68 -3.36 -15.74
C PRO A 116 -11.51 -3.50 -14.46
N ASP A 117 -12.83 -3.31 -14.58
CA ASP A 117 -13.83 -3.53 -13.51
C ASP A 117 -13.84 -4.97 -12.97
#